data_AF-A0A423V7N0-F1
#
_entry.id   AF-A0A423V7N0-F1
#
_cell.length_a   1.000
_cell.length_b   1.000
_cell.length_c   1.000
_cell.angle_alpha   90.00
_cell.angle_beta   90.00
_cell.angle_gamma   90.00
#
_symmetry.space_group_name_H-M   'P 1'
#
loop_
_entity.id
_entity.type
_entity.pdbx_description
1 polymer ?
#
loop_
_entity_poly.entity_id
_entity_poly.type
_entity_poly.pdbx_seq_one_letter_code
_entity_poly.pdbx_strand_id
1 'polypeptide(L)'
;MLYMLLLLGILPSLVAAITSQFHTSSKRGLVYIPTSDFPEDNDVWVQEGSDLTWYYNYKSYPNREYINKTSLEFIPMLWGAPSSFTDTTFLENVTAQYTLGRNITYVMGFNEPDNTGETGGSNIDPSDAAIYWKKQMEPLRKLGISLGAPGVTGGSAGFHWLANFTEACDGGCTFDFIPIHWYGSFDGLSSHISDVLDIYPNKKIWVTEFALDNSDLNVTQDFFQTAISYLDDNENVTHYSYFGSFRSFTSNVGINVAMLNSYGKLTDIGGWYLGGNATGVKPDNVTVKPNNTMAGPATPTYTLPALVTKLSGAESVPTPRFMGVLVVSILAIIL
;
A
#
# COMPACT_ATOMS: atom_id res chain seq x y z
N MET A 1 -36.31 54.15 42.05
CA MET A 1 -34.86 53.80 42.02
C MET A 1 -34.76 52.39 42.59
N LEU A 2 -34.95 51.36 41.77
CA LEU A 2 -33.97 50.74 40.86
C LEU A 2 -32.81 50.14 41.66
N TYR A 3 -32.75 48.80 41.76
CA TYR A 3 -31.63 47.98 41.30
C TYR A 3 -31.99 46.50 41.46
N MET A 4 -32.32 45.87 40.34
CA MET A 4 -32.46 44.42 40.20
C MET A 4 -31.05 43.88 39.94
N LEU A 5 -30.48 43.16 40.90
CA LEU A 5 -29.19 42.48 40.75
C LEU A 5 -29.40 41.19 39.96
N LEU A 6 -29.08 41.23 38.66
CA LEU A 6 -28.92 40.05 37.82
C LEU A 6 -27.54 39.43 38.13
N LEU A 7 -27.52 38.28 38.79
CA LEU A 7 -26.33 37.44 38.90
C LEU A 7 -26.19 36.62 37.61
N LEU A 8 -25.41 37.13 36.66
CA LEU A 8 -24.88 36.35 35.53
C LEU A 8 -23.76 35.44 36.06
N GLY A 9 -24.12 34.21 36.41
CA GLY A 9 -23.15 33.15 36.65
C GLY A 9 -22.51 32.74 35.32
N ILE A 10 -21.25 33.08 35.14
CA ILE A 10 -20.43 32.67 33.99
C ILE A 10 -20.17 31.17 34.15
N LEU A 11 -20.82 30.33 33.34
CA LEU A 11 -20.38 28.94 33.19
C LEU A 11 -19.00 28.95 32.53
N PRO A 12 -17.96 28.32 33.10
CA PRO A 12 -16.75 28.06 32.35
C PRO A 12 -17.11 27.06 31.25
N SER A 13 -17.13 27.52 30.00
CA SER A 13 -17.14 26.64 28.83
C SER A 13 -15.87 25.80 28.88
N LEU A 14 -15.99 24.57 29.36
CA LEU A 14 -14.93 23.57 29.30
C LEU A 14 -14.76 23.22 27.82
N VAL A 15 -13.91 23.96 27.11
CA VAL A 15 -13.40 23.50 25.82
C VAL A 15 -12.50 22.32 26.15
N ALA A 16 -13.07 21.11 26.14
CA ALA A 16 -12.26 19.91 26.07
C ALA A 16 -11.42 20.07 24.79
N ALA A 17 -10.12 20.27 24.95
CA ALA A 17 -9.21 20.07 23.84
C ALA A 17 -9.42 18.62 23.41
N ILE A 18 -10.09 18.44 22.27
CA ILE A 18 -10.10 17.15 21.60
C ILE A 18 -8.67 16.98 21.13
N THR A 19 -7.84 16.36 21.96
CA THR A 19 -6.63 15.73 21.46
C THR A 19 -7.12 14.67 20.49
N SER A 20 -7.00 14.92 19.19
CA SER A 20 -7.20 13.90 18.17
C SER A 20 -6.13 12.83 18.41
N GLN A 21 -6.46 11.86 19.26
CA GLN A 21 -5.64 10.69 19.39
C GLN A 21 -5.91 9.88 18.13
N PHE A 22 -4.99 9.97 17.16
CA PHE A 22 -5.08 9.17 15.95
C PHE A 22 -5.12 7.71 16.38
N HIS A 23 -6.22 7.04 16.04
CA HIS A 23 -6.36 5.62 16.33
C HIS A 23 -5.35 4.85 15.47
N THR A 24 -4.81 3.78 16.04
CA THR A 24 -4.04 2.80 15.29
C THR A 24 -4.95 2.09 14.29
N SER A 25 -4.46 1.80 13.10
CA SER A 25 -5.21 1.17 12.03
C SER A 25 -4.38 0.13 11.32
N SER A 26 -4.88 -1.11 11.30
CA SER A 26 -4.24 -2.22 10.61
C SER A 26 -4.17 -2.06 9.08
N LYS A 27 -4.82 -1.02 8.52
CA LYS A 27 -4.86 -0.73 7.08
C LYS A 27 -3.65 0.07 6.59
N ARG A 28 -2.88 0.68 7.50
CA ARG A 28 -1.79 1.61 7.17
C ARG A 28 -0.58 0.89 6.58
N GLY A 29 -0.21 1.32 5.38
CA GLY A 29 0.94 0.84 4.64
C GLY A 29 2.00 1.89 4.43
N LEU A 30 3.20 1.42 4.10
CA LEU A 30 4.31 2.24 3.65
C LEU A 30 4.48 2.09 2.14
N VAL A 31 4.18 3.17 1.40
CA VAL A 31 4.85 3.39 0.11
C VAL A 31 6.29 3.72 0.45
N TYR A 32 7.24 2.89 0.06
CA TYR A 32 8.65 3.13 0.36
C TYR A 32 9.35 3.81 -0.80
N ILE A 33 9.83 5.02 -0.57
CA ILE A 33 10.70 5.74 -1.49
C ILE A 33 12.16 5.54 -1.07
N PRO A 34 13.00 4.88 -1.90
CA PRO A 34 14.40 4.65 -1.57
C PRO A 34 15.16 5.96 -1.34
N THR A 35 15.87 6.03 -0.21
CA THR A 35 16.77 7.15 0.13
C THR A 35 18.20 6.62 0.33
N SER A 36 18.98 6.56 -0.76
CA SER A 36 20.38 6.13 -0.68
C SER A 36 21.27 7.14 0.04
N ASP A 37 20.89 8.41 0.00
CA ASP A 37 21.65 9.51 0.58
C ASP A 37 21.49 9.56 2.11
N PHE A 38 20.32 9.13 2.62
CA PHE A 38 19.97 9.14 4.05
C PHE A 38 19.46 7.77 4.52
N PRO A 39 20.32 6.73 4.53
CA PRO A 39 19.92 5.39 4.92
C PRO A 39 19.41 5.28 6.36
N GLU A 40 19.72 6.25 7.22
CA GLU A 40 19.20 6.34 8.59
C GLU A 40 17.67 6.57 8.65
N ASP A 41 17.08 7.13 7.59
CA ASP A 41 15.63 7.37 7.54
C ASP A 41 14.85 6.05 7.51
N ASN A 42 15.48 4.93 7.12
CA ASN A 42 14.85 3.62 7.08
C ASN A 42 14.39 3.12 8.45
N ASP A 43 15.09 3.51 9.51
CA ASP A 43 14.74 3.11 10.87
C ASP A 43 13.48 3.84 11.39
N VAL A 44 13.14 5.00 10.82
CA VAL A 44 11.99 5.81 11.25
C VAL A 44 10.67 5.08 11.01
N TRP A 45 10.53 4.39 9.88
CA TRP A 45 9.25 3.78 9.49
C TRP A 45 8.91 2.54 10.34
N VAL A 46 9.92 1.85 10.85
CA VAL A 46 9.78 0.62 11.64
C VAL A 46 10.17 0.81 13.10
N GLN A 47 10.16 2.06 13.57
CA GLN A 47 10.42 2.38 14.98
C GLN A 47 9.34 1.77 15.89
N GLU A 48 9.67 1.58 17.16
CA GLU A 48 8.72 1.08 18.15
C GLU A 48 7.48 1.97 18.22
N GLY A 49 6.30 1.35 18.21
CA GLY A 49 5.01 2.05 18.18
C GLY A 49 4.51 2.44 16.78
N SER A 50 5.28 2.18 15.72
CA SER A 50 4.81 2.35 14.34
C SER A 50 3.57 1.50 14.05
N ASP A 51 2.58 2.13 13.45
CA ASP A 51 1.28 1.55 13.12
C ASP A 51 1.22 0.89 11.74
N LEU A 52 2.36 0.82 11.04
CA LEU A 52 2.44 0.26 9.69
C LEU A 52 2.39 -1.28 9.73
N THR A 53 1.60 -1.89 8.84
CA THR A 53 1.40 -3.35 8.77
C THR A 53 1.87 -3.98 7.46
N TRP A 54 1.99 -3.19 6.40
CA TRP A 54 2.45 -3.64 5.09
C TRP A 54 3.28 -2.56 4.40
N TYR A 55 4.05 -2.95 3.37
CA TYR A 55 4.77 -1.99 2.54
C TYR A 55 5.01 -2.49 1.13
N TYR A 56 5.27 -1.56 0.23
CA TYR A 56 5.75 -1.82 -1.12
C TYR A 56 6.80 -0.79 -1.52
N ASN A 57 7.57 -1.09 -2.57
CA ASN A 57 8.69 -0.26 -3.01
C ASN A 57 8.80 -0.18 -4.54
N TYR A 58 7.68 -0.37 -5.24
CA TYR A 58 7.59 -0.46 -6.71
C TYR A 58 8.40 -1.59 -7.35
N LYS A 59 8.85 -2.59 -6.58
CA LYS A 59 9.69 -3.68 -7.07
C LYS A 59 9.07 -5.04 -6.78
N SER A 60 9.65 -6.06 -7.39
CA SER A 60 9.31 -7.47 -7.13
C SER A 60 9.92 -8.03 -5.84
N TYR A 61 10.85 -7.30 -5.21
CA TYR A 61 11.60 -7.76 -4.04
C TYR A 61 11.68 -6.71 -2.92
N PRO A 62 11.74 -7.16 -1.65
CA PRO A 62 11.86 -6.28 -0.50
C PRO A 62 13.20 -5.53 -0.52
N ASN A 63 13.23 -4.33 0.05
CA ASN A 63 14.49 -3.66 0.36
C ASN A 63 15.28 -4.45 1.40
N ARG A 64 16.62 -4.37 1.33
CA ARG A 64 17.53 -5.11 2.21
C ARG A 64 17.28 -4.76 3.69
N GLU A 65 16.93 -3.51 3.95
CA GLU A 65 16.69 -2.94 5.28
C GLU A 65 15.48 -3.61 5.96
N TYR A 66 14.51 -4.07 5.17
CA TYR A 66 13.27 -4.68 5.65
C TYR A 66 13.17 -6.17 5.38
N ILE A 67 14.19 -6.79 4.77
CA ILE A 67 14.14 -8.22 4.40
C ILE A 67 13.88 -9.12 5.61
N ASN A 68 14.41 -8.75 6.78
CA ASN A 68 14.25 -9.46 8.05
C ASN A 68 13.26 -8.78 9.00
N LYS A 69 12.57 -7.72 8.58
CA LYS A 69 11.56 -7.01 9.39
C LYS A 69 10.21 -7.66 9.15
N THR A 70 9.84 -8.60 10.02
CA THR A 70 8.63 -9.42 9.86
C THR A 70 7.34 -8.70 10.28
N SER A 71 7.42 -7.49 10.84
CA SER A 71 6.26 -6.71 11.23
C SER A 71 5.52 -6.09 10.04
N LEU A 72 6.17 -5.99 8.88
CA LEU A 72 5.57 -5.49 7.65
C LEU A 72 5.46 -6.63 6.63
N GLU A 73 4.26 -6.87 6.13
CA GLU A 73 4.09 -7.68 4.92
C GLU A 73 4.64 -6.91 3.72
N PHE A 74 5.58 -7.52 2.98
CA PHE A 74 6.04 -6.95 1.72
C PHE A 74 5.08 -7.31 0.59
N ILE A 75 4.62 -6.32 -0.15
CA ILE A 75 3.73 -6.50 -1.31
C ILE A 75 4.53 -6.27 -2.60
N PRO A 76 4.87 -7.34 -3.35
CA PRO A 76 5.54 -7.21 -4.64
C PRO A 76 4.65 -6.48 -5.65
N MET A 77 5.26 -5.63 -6.49
CA MET A 77 4.57 -4.93 -7.57
C MET A 77 5.17 -5.25 -8.93
N LEU A 78 4.32 -5.67 -9.88
CA LEU A 78 4.69 -5.74 -11.28
C LEU A 78 4.56 -4.34 -11.87
N TRP A 79 5.57 -3.50 -11.64
CA TRP A 79 5.48 -2.06 -11.91
C TRP A 79 5.15 -1.72 -13.36
N GLY A 80 5.75 -2.44 -14.33
CA GLY A 80 5.53 -2.20 -15.74
C GLY A 80 5.80 -3.42 -16.62
N ALA A 81 5.84 -3.23 -17.94
CA ALA A 81 6.12 -4.29 -18.91
C ALA A 81 7.39 -3.99 -19.74
N PRO A 82 8.25 -4.99 -20.00
CA PRO A 82 9.36 -4.85 -20.94
C PRO A 82 8.85 -4.84 -22.39
N SER A 83 9.69 -4.39 -23.33
CA SER A 83 9.33 -4.36 -24.75
C SER A 83 9.11 -5.73 -25.39
N SER A 84 9.78 -6.78 -24.88
CA SER A 84 9.48 -8.17 -25.25
C SER A 84 8.75 -8.85 -24.08
N PHE A 85 7.45 -9.15 -24.25
CA PHE A 85 6.63 -9.88 -23.27
C PHE A 85 7.05 -11.36 -23.09
N THR A 86 8.27 -11.70 -23.49
CA THR A 86 8.92 -12.99 -23.29
C THR A 86 9.46 -13.16 -21.88
N ASP A 87 9.68 -12.06 -21.14
CA ASP A 87 10.10 -12.08 -19.74
C ASP A 87 9.14 -12.85 -18.82
N THR A 88 9.70 -13.50 -17.79
CA THR A 88 9.01 -14.21 -16.68
C THR A 88 9.59 -13.82 -15.31
N THR A 89 10.46 -12.81 -15.26
CA THR A 89 11.24 -12.47 -14.07
C THR A 89 10.37 -12.14 -12.86
N PHE A 90 9.27 -11.40 -13.02
CA PHE A 90 8.39 -11.06 -11.90
C PHE A 90 7.76 -12.31 -11.27
N LEU A 91 7.14 -13.17 -12.08
CA LEU A 91 6.54 -14.44 -11.64
C LEU A 91 7.57 -15.32 -10.92
N GLU A 92 8.77 -15.47 -11.52
CA GLU A 92 9.85 -16.26 -10.93
C GLU A 92 10.30 -15.70 -9.58
N ASN A 93 10.44 -14.38 -9.48
CA ASN A 93 10.86 -13.70 -8.26
C ASN A 93 9.85 -13.85 -7.12
N VAL A 94 8.55 -13.67 -7.40
CA VAL A 94 7.50 -13.83 -6.39
C VAL A 94 7.39 -15.28 -5.97
N THR A 95 7.43 -16.22 -6.94
CA THR A 95 7.39 -17.67 -6.66
C THR A 95 8.57 -18.10 -5.80
N ALA A 96 9.79 -17.61 -6.09
CA ALA A 96 10.98 -17.90 -5.30
C ALA A 96 10.83 -17.43 -3.86
N GLN A 97 10.36 -16.19 -3.63
CA GLN A 97 10.13 -15.68 -2.29
C GLN A 97 9.07 -16.49 -1.52
N TYR A 98 7.97 -16.82 -2.17
CA TYR A 98 6.90 -17.64 -1.59
C TYR A 98 7.43 -19.03 -1.19
N THR A 99 8.14 -19.71 -2.08
CA THR A 99 8.71 -21.04 -1.82
C THR A 99 9.82 -21.04 -0.76
N LEU A 100 10.52 -19.93 -0.58
CA LEU A 100 11.47 -19.73 0.52
C LEU A 100 10.79 -19.37 1.85
N GLY A 101 9.45 -19.38 1.90
CA GLY A 101 8.67 -19.20 3.13
C GLY A 101 8.35 -17.76 3.50
N ARG A 102 8.54 -16.78 2.60
CA ARG A 102 8.06 -15.42 2.83
C ARG A 102 6.53 -15.40 2.78
N ASN A 103 5.90 -14.73 3.74
CA ASN A 103 4.47 -14.45 3.68
C ASN A 103 4.20 -13.47 2.53
N ILE A 104 3.65 -13.98 1.42
CA ILE A 104 3.18 -13.18 0.29
C ILE A 104 1.73 -13.56 0.07
N THR A 105 0.81 -12.71 0.50
CA THR A 105 -0.64 -12.94 0.31
C THR A 105 -1.23 -12.05 -0.78
N TYR A 106 -0.58 -10.92 -1.09
CA TYR A 106 -0.96 -10.00 -2.16
C TYR A 106 0.20 -9.69 -3.10
N VAL A 107 -0.13 -9.37 -4.36
CA VAL A 107 0.76 -8.70 -5.31
C VAL A 107 -0.01 -7.59 -6.02
N MET A 108 0.68 -6.51 -6.40
CA MET A 108 0.10 -5.40 -7.14
C MET A 108 0.49 -5.43 -8.62
N GLY A 109 -0.44 -4.99 -9.47
CA GLY A 109 -0.23 -4.84 -10.90
C GLY A 109 0.57 -3.59 -11.28
N PHE A 110 0.42 -3.18 -12.53
CA PHE A 110 1.13 -2.05 -13.13
C PHE A 110 0.87 -0.73 -12.40
N ASN A 111 1.90 0.10 -12.35
CA ASN A 111 1.86 1.43 -11.76
C ASN A 111 1.60 2.48 -12.85
N GLU A 112 0.47 3.17 -12.77
CA GLU A 112 0.01 4.20 -13.71
C GLU A 112 0.35 3.86 -15.17
N PRO A 113 -0.14 2.71 -15.69
CA PRO A 113 0.11 2.33 -17.08
C PRO A 113 -0.53 3.30 -18.08
N ASP A 114 -1.50 4.10 -17.62
CA ASP A 114 -2.15 5.19 -18.33
C ASP A 114 -1.31 6.48 -18.41
N ASN A 115 -0.19 6.54 -17.69
CA ASN A 115 0.68 7.71 -17.58
C ASN A 115 2.10 7.43 -18.11
N THR A 116 2.84 8.48 -18.48
CA THR A 116 4.16 8.31 -19.10
C THR A 116 5.27 8.08 -18.06
N GLY A 117 6.40 7.54 -18.50
CA GLY A 117 7.60 7.41 -17.66
C GLY A 117 8.18 8.74 -17.20
N GLU A 118 7.87 9.86 -17.86
CA GLU A 118 8.34 11.20 -17.48
C GLU A 118 7.70 11.70 -16.19
N THR A 119 6.49 11.22 -15.88
CA THR A 119 5.70 11.56 -14.70
C THR A 119 5.65 10.43 -13.67
N GLY A 120 6.41 9.35 -13.90
CA GLY A 120 6.51 8.20 -12.97
C GLY A 120 5.58 7.02 -13.29
N GLY A 121 4.87 7.05 -14.42
CA GLY A 121 4.02 5.96 -14.87
C GLY A 121 4.73 4.91 -15.73
N SER A 122 4.12 3.74 -15.86
CA SER A 122 4.70 2.60 -16.58
C SER A 122 4.46 2.62 -18.10
N ASN A 123 3.53 3.46 -18.57
CA ASN A 123 3.23 3.71 -19.99
C ASN A 123 3.06 2.43 -20.82
N ILE A 124 1.93 1.75 -20.66
CA ILE A 124 1.68 0.44 -21.30
C ILE A 124 0.35 0.49 -22.04
N ASP A 125 0.32 0.00 -23.28
CA ASP A 125 -0.94 -0.19 -23.98
C ASP A 125 -1.82 -1.24 -23.26
N PRO A 126 -3.15 -1.03 -23.12
CA PRO A 126 -4.03 -1.99 -22.46
C PRO A 126 -3.96 -3.43 -23.02
N SER A 127 -3.77 -3.59 -24.33
CA SER A 127 -3.69 -4.91 -24.97
C SER A 127 -2.38 -5.65 -24.65
N ASP A 128 -1.28 -4.91 -24.64
CA ASP A 128 0.03 -5.39 -24.22
C ASP A 128 0.04 -5.76 -22.73
N ALA A 129 -0.56 -4.90 -21.89
CA ALA A 129 -0.74 -5.14 -20.47
C ALA A 129 -1.54 -6.42 -20.22
N ALA A 130 -2.61 -6.69 -20.99
CA ALA A 130 -3.40 -7.92 -20.86
C ALA A 130 -2.59 -9.19 -21.20
N ILE A 131 -1.77 -9.14 -22.26
CA ILE A 131 -0.87 -10.25 -22.63
C ILE A 131 0.13 -10.53 -21.51
N TYR A 132 0.79 -9.49 -21.00
CA TYR A 132 1.83 -9.63 -20.00
C TYR A 132 1.25 -9.99 -18.62
N TRP A 133 0.08 -9.47 -18.26
CA TRP A 133 -0.68 -9.85 -17.06
C TRP A 133 -0.95 -11.36 -17.02
N LYS A 134 -1.54 -11.91 -18.10
CA LYS A 134 -1.85 -13.35 -18.21
C LYS A 134 -0.62 -14.23 -17.99
N LYS A 135 0.55 -13.72 -18.35
CA LYS A 135 1.82 -14.43 -18.20
C LYS A 135 2.43 -14.30 -16.80
N GLN A 136 2.41 -13.12 -16.20
CA GLN A 136 3.11 -12.83 -14.95
C GLN A 136 2.23 -12.99 -13.71
N MET A 137 0.98 -12.54 -13.78
CA MET A 137 0.10 -12.38 -12.62
C MET A 137 -0.82 -13.59 -12.42
N GLU A 138 -1.53 -14.04 -13.46
CA GLU A 138 -2.47 -15.16 -13.35
C GLU A 138 -1.87 -16.44 -12.73
N PRO A 139 -0.63 -16.86 -13.06
CA PRO A 139 -0.07 -18.06 -12.47
C PRO A 139 0.11 -18.00 -10.95
N LEU A 140 0.30 -16.80 -10.38
CA LEU A 140 0.48 -16.60 -8.94
C LEU A 140 -0.77 -17.00 -8.13
N ARG A 141 -1.95 -16.95 -8.74
CA ARG A 141 -3.21 -17.37 -8.08
C ARG A 141 -3.21 -18.85 -7.70
N LYS A 142 -2.44 -19.69 -8.40
CA LYS A 142 -2.27 -21.11 -8.03
C LYS A 142 -1.57 -21.29 -6.69
N LEU A 143 -0.88 -20.26 -6.21
CA LEU A 143 -0.26 -20.21 -4.89
C LEU A 143 -1.19 -19.60 -3.82
N GLY A 144 -2.44 -19.26 -4.17
CA GLY A 144 -3.37 -18.58 -3.28
C GLY A 144 -3.11 -17.09 -3.10
N ILE A 145 -2.23 -16.50 -3.93
CA ILE A 145 -1.89 -15.08 -3.87
C ILE A 145 -3.00 -14.26 -4.54
N SER A 146 -3.45 -13.20 -3.87
CA SER A 146 -4.43 -12.24 -4.37
C SER A 146 -3.79 -11.21 -5.30
N LEU A 147 -4.44 -10.90 -6.43
CA LEU A 147 -3.91 -9.99 -7.44
C LEU A 147 -4.60 -8.62 -7.39
N GLY A 148 -3.82 -7.56 -7.23
CA GLY A 148 -4.30 -6.18 -7.35
C GLY A 148 -4.32 -5.73 -8.79
N ALA A 149 -5.44 -5.15 -9.23
CA ALA A 149 -5.56 -4.54 -10.56
C ALA A 149 -4.44 -3.50 -10.81
N PRO A 150 -4.21 -3.09 -12.07
CA PRO A 150 -3.33 -1.96 -12.36
C PRO A 150 -3.78 -0.69 -11.60
N GLY A 151 -2.86 -0.05 -10.88
CA GLY A 151 -3.11 1.20 -10.17
C GLY A 151 -3.03 2.36 -11.15
N VAL A 152 -4.17 2.84 -11.63
CA VAL A 152 -4.26 3.92 -12.61
C VAL A 152 -4.31 5.30 -11.94
N THR A 153 -4.02 6.35 -12.70
CA THR A 153 -4.20 7.72 -12.19
C THR A 153 -5.67 8.01 -11.85
N GLY A 154 -5.91 8.92 -10.89
CA GLY A 154 -7.27 9.28 -10.44
C GLY A 154 -8.12 10.06 -11.45
N GLY A 155 -7.63 10.27 -12.67
CA GLY A 155 -8.32 11.00 -13.74
C GLY A 155 -9.11 10.10 -14.70
N SER A 156 -9.88 10.71 -15.60
CA SER A 156 -10.66 9.98 -16.62
C SER A 156 -9.81 9.08 -17.53
N ALA A 157 -8.55 9.46 -17.77
CA ALA A 157 -7.62 8.66 -18.55
C ALA A 157 -7.37 7.29 -17.91
N GLY A 158 -7.17 7.25 -16.58
CA GLY A 158 -6.99 6.02 -15.83
C GLY A 158 -8.19 5.08 -15.92
N PHE A 159 -9.40 5.62 -15.76
CA PHE A 159 -10.63 4.84 -15.91
C PHE A 159 -10.81 4.25 -17.30
N HIS A 160 -10.56 5.05 -18.36
CA HIS A 160 -10.63 4.56 -19.73
C HIS A 160 -9.58 3.48 -20.00
N TRP A 161 -8.37 3.64 -19.46
CA TRP A 161 -7.33 2.64 -19.58
C TRP A 161 -7.74 1.33 -18.91
N LEU A 162 -8.27 1.37 -17.69
CA LEU A 162 -8.67 0.18 -16.94
C LEU A 162 -9.84 -0.56 -17.62
N ALA A 163 -10.79 0.18 -18.21
CA ALA A 163 -11.87 -0.38 -19.01
C ALA A 163 -11.33 -1.11 -20.26
N ASN A 164 -10.45 -0.44 -21.03
CA ASN A 164 -9.83 -1.03 -22.22
C ASN A 164 -8.98 -2.26 -21.86
N PHE A 165 -8.29 -2.24 -20.72
CA PHE A 165 -7.51 -3.39 -20.23
C PHE A 165 -8.45 -4.56 -19.90
N THR A 166 -9.56 -4.29 -19.21
CA THR A 166 -10.57 -5.31 -18.88
C THR A 166 -11.16 -5.94 -20.14
N GLU A 167 -11.42 -5.15 -21.18
CA GLU A 167 -11.87 -5.64 -22.49
C GLU A 167 -10.79 -6.49 -23.17
N ALA A 168 -9.55 -5.99 -23.27
CA ALA A 168 -8.43 -6.69 -23.88
C ALA A 168 -8.08 -8.01 -23.15
N CYS A 169 -8.41 -8.10 -21.87
CA CYS A 169 -8.27 -9.32 -21.11
C CYS A 169 -9.17 -10.45 -21.61
N ASP A 170 -10.30 -10.19 -22.27
CA ASP A 170 -11.21 -11.21 -22.82
C ASP A 170 -11.51 -12.33 -21.81
N GLY A 171 -11.82 -11.94 -20.58
CA GLY A 171 -12.08 -12.86 -19.45
C GLY A 171 -10.85 -13.59 -18.88
N GLY A 172 -9.64 -13.36 -19.41
CA GLY A 172 -8.41 -14.04 -19.00
C GLY A 172 -7.58 -13.32 -17.94
N CYS A 173 -8.02 -12.16 -17.43
CA CYS A 173 -7.39 -11.48 -16.30
C CYS A 173 -8.34 -11.42 -15.11
N THR A 174 -7.83 -11.73 -13.93
CA THR A 174 -8.55 -11.69 -12.66
C THR A 174 -7.80 -10.81 -11.68
N PHE A 175 -8.51 -9.87 -11.06
CA PHE A 175 -8.02 -9.05 -9.97
C PHE A 175 -8.97 -9.18 -8.78
N ASP A 176 -8.43 -9.30 -7.58
CA ASP A 176 -9.13 -9.54 -6.31
C ASP A 176 -9.42 -8.22 -5.57
N PHE A 177 -8.59 -7.20 -5.78
CA PHE A 177 -8.74 -5.85 -5.24
C PHE A 177 -8.32 -4.79 -6.27
N ILE A 178 -8.72 -3.53 -6.05
CA ILE A 178 -8.44 -2.40 -6.95
C ILE A 178 -7.55 -1.38 -6.24
N PRO A 179 -6.26 -1.29 -6.60
CA PRO A 179 -5.39 -0.16 -6.27
C PRO A 179 -5.87 1.12 -6.96
N ILE A 180 -5.86 2.24 -6.24
CA ILE A 180 -6.16 3.57 -6.77
C ILE A 180 -5.15 4.60 -6.28
N HIS A 181 -4.85 5.58 -7.13
CA HIS A 181 -4.00 6.73 -6.80
C HIS A 181 -4.82 8.01 -6.77
N TRP A 182 -4.56 8.88 -5.80
CA TRP A 182 -5.25 10.16 -5.70
C TRP A 182 -4.37 11.30 -5.18
N TYR A 183 -4.16 12.30 -6.02
CA TYR A 183 -3.51 13.55 -5.65
C TYR A 183 -4.49 14.70 -5.84
N GLY A 184 -4.99 15.28 -4.74
CA GLY A 184 -5.98 16.34 -4.80
C GLY A 184 -6.85 16.44 -3.54
N SER A 185 -8.04 17.03 -3.67
CA SER A 185 -8.95 17.30 -2.55
C SER A 185 -9.54 16.03 -1.92
N PHE A 186 -10.01 16.15 -0.67
CA PHE A 186 -10.71 15.06 0.02
C PHE A 186 -12.01 14.66 -0.68
N ASP A 187 -12.81 15.63 -1.12
CA ASP A 187 -14.06 15.36 -1.82
C ASP A 187 -13.81 14.53 -3.09
N GLY A 188 -12.72 14.82 -3.81
CA GLY A 188 -12.33 14.03 -4.97
C GLY A 188 -11.84 12.63 -4.60
N LEU A 189 -11.08 12.45 -3.51
CA LEU A 189 -10.68 11.12 -3.02
C LEU A 189 -11.90 10.26 -2.71
N SER A 190 -12.85 10.80 -1.94
CA SER A 190 -14.06 10.09 -1.53
C SER A 190 -14.97 9.75 -2.72
N SER A 191 -15.10 10.67 -3.67
CA SER A 191 -15.85 10.45 -4.91
C SER A 191 -15.17 9.40 -5.78
N HIS A 192 -13.86 9.46 -5.95
CA HIS A 192 -13.09 8.50 -6.75
C HIS A 192 -13.22 7.07 -6.21
N ILE A 193 -13.17 6.89 -4.88
CA ILE A 193 -13.44 5.58 -4.24
C ILE A 193 -14.86 5.09 -4.57
N SER A 194 -15.85 5.98 -4.53
CA SER A 194 -17.24 5.64 -4.81
C SER A 194 -17.44 5.25 -6.28
N ASP A 195 -16.87 6.01 -7.21
CA ASP A 195 -16.94 5.74 -8.65
C ASP A 195 -16.32 4.38 -9.01
N VAL A 196 -15.19 4.03 -8.39
CA VAL A 196 -14.54 2.72 -8.60
C VAL A 196 -15.41 1.59 -8.05
N LEU A 197 -16.06 1.79 -6.91
CA LEU A 197 -16.98 0.80 -6.34
C LEU A 197 -18.26 0.64 -7.17
N ASP A 198 -18.76 1.70 -7.81
CA ASP A 198 -19.91 1.58 -8.71
C ASP A 198 -19.59 0.70 -9.94
N ILE A 199 -18.36 0.78 -10.44
CA ILE A 199 -17.87 -0.07 -11.55
C ILE A 199 -17.56 -1.49 -11.04
N TYR A 200 -17.00 -1.61 -9.83
CA TYR A 200 -16.54 -2.88 -9.25
C TYR A 200 -17.13 -3.14 -7.85
N PRO A 201 -18.47 -3.39 -7.74
CA PRO A 201 -19.22 -3.32 -6.47
C PRO A 201 -18.85 -4.36 -5.41
N ASN A 202 -18.11 -5.40 -5.77
CA ASN A 202 -17.69 -6.47 -4.86
C ASN A 202 -16.18 -6.49 -4.61
N LYS A 203 -15.45 -5.48 -5.07
CA LYS A 203 -14.00 -5.39 -4.89
C LYS A 203 -13.65 -4.55 -3.69
N LYS A 204 -12.55 -4.92 -3.03
CA LYS A 204 -11.93 -4.07 -2.00
C LYS A 204 -10.99 -3.06 -2.67
N ILE A 205 -10.95 -1.88 -2.10
CA ILE A 205 -10.11 -0.77 -2.55
C ILE A 205 -8.83 -0.76 -1.73
N TRP A 206 -7.72 -0.54 -2.44
CA TRP A 206 -6.44 -0.19 -1.86
C TRP A 206 -6.07 1.21 -2.33
N VAL A 207 -5.92 2.16 -1.41
CA VAL A 207 -5.48 3.52 -1.76
C VAL A 207 -3.96 3.56 -1.68
N THR A 208 -3.29 3.08 -2.73
CA THR A 208 -1.85 2.81 -2.70
C THR A 208 -1.02 4.09 -2.75
N GLU A 209 -1.55 5.17 -3.30
CA GLU A 209 -0.94 6.49 -3.20
C GLU A 209 -2.00 7.55 -2.98
N PHE A 210 -1.85 8.37 -1.94
CA PHE A 210 -2.65 9.57 -1.82
C PHE A 210 -1.94 10.70 -1.07
N ALA A 211 -2.20 11.93 -1.51
CA ALA A 211 -1.80 13.15 -0.82
C ALA A 211 -2.62 14.35 -1.34
N LEU A 212 -2.60 15.47 -0.62
CA LEU A 212 -3.03 16.76 -1.15
C LEU A 212 -1.81 17.49 -1.71
N ASP A 213 -1.70 17.54 -3.03
CA ASP A 213 -0.53 18.06 -3.69
C ASP A 213 -0.48 19.61 -3.66
N ASN A 214 0.74 20.14 -3.61
CA ASN A 214 1.05 21.56 -3.83
C ASN A 214 0.23 22.57 -3.00
N SER A 215 -0.22 22.17 -1.81
CA SER A 215 -1.08 22.96 -0.94
C SER A 215 -0.35 23.51 0.29
N ASP A 216 -0.94 24.53 0.92
CA ASP A 216 -0.42 25.13 2.15
C ASP A 216 -0.47 24.14 3.33
N LEU A 217 0.48 24.27 4.26
CA LEU A 217 0.69 23.29 5.35
C LEU A 217 -0.57 23.02 6.18
N ASN A 218 -1.33 24.05 6.55
CA ASN A 218 -2.55 23.87 7.34
C ASN A 218 -3.61 23.09 6.53
N VAL A 219 -3.77 23.41 5.25
CA VAL A 219 -4.72 22.72 4.36
C VAL A 219 -4.30 21.26 4.15
N THR A 220 -3.01 21.00 3.96
CA THR A 220 -2.48 19.62 3.86
C THR A 220 -2.68 18.83 5.14
N GLN A 221 -2.45 19.44 6.30
CA GLN A 221 -2.72 18.80 7.60
C GLN A 221 -4.22 18.52 7.79
N ASP A 222 -5.10 19.47 7.46
CA ASP A 222 -6.56 19.28 7.56
C ASP A 222 -7.06 18.18 6.62
N PHE A 223 -6.55 18.16 5.37
CA PHE A 223 -6.80 17.07 4.43
C PHE A 223 -6.35 15.72 4.99
N PHE A 224 -5.12 15.63 5.50
CA PHE A 224 -4.57 14.38 6.02
C PHE A 224 -5.45 13.81 7.13
N GLN A 225 -5.81 14.64 8.10
CA GLN A 225 -6.64 14.21 9.24
C GLN A 225 -8.01 13.71 8.78
N THR A 226 -8.63 14.43 7.84
CA THR A 226 -9.94 14.06 7.28
C THR A 226 -9.85 12.76 6.47
N ALA A 227 -8.84 12.65 5.60
CA ALA A 227 -8.65 11.49 4.74
C ALA A 227 -8.36 10.22 5.54
N ILE A 228 -7.46 10.28 6.52
CA ILE A 228 -7.10 9.10 7.34
C ILE A 228 -8.31 8.61 8.14
N SER A 229 -9.07 9.51 8.78
CA SER A 229 -10.29 9.12 9.50
C SER A 229 -11.29 8.44 8.58
N TYR A 230 -11.50 8.98 7.38
CA TYR A 230 -12.40 8.38 6.39
C TYR A 230 -11.92 6.99 5.92
N LEU A 231 -10.62 6.81 5.65
CA LEU A 231 -10.08 5.53 5.20
C LEU A 231 -10.09 4.47 6.30
N ASP A 232 -9.90 4.88 7.57
CA ASP A 232 -10.01 4.00 8.73
C ASP A 232 -11.44 3.47 8.89
N ASP A 233 -12.44 4.34 8.76
CA ASP A 233 -13.86 3.98 8.94
C ASP A 233 -14.49 3.32 7.70
N ASN A 234 -13.89 3.44 6.52
CA ASN A 234 -14.46 2.89 5.28
C ASN A 234 -14.19 1.38 5.15
N GLU A 235 -15.23 0.55 5.27
CA GLU A 235 -15.16 -0.92 5.19
C GLU A 235 -14.78 -1.47 3.80
N ASN A 236 -14.90 -0.65 2.75
CA ASN A 236 -14.47 -1.03 1.40
C ASN A 236 -12.99 -0.77 1.18
N VAL A 237 -12.36 0.07 1.99
CA VAL A 237 -10.91 0.28 2.00
C VAL A 237 -10.28 -0.69 2.99
N THR A 238 -9.34 -1.49 2.50
CA THR A 238 -8.62 -2.46 3.35
C THR A 238 -7.17 -2.08 3.58
N HIS A 239 -6.59 -1.31 2.66
CA HIS A 239 -5.18 -0.92 2.68
C HIS A 239 -5.07 0.51 2.14
N TYR A 240 -4.21 1.32 2.75
CA TYR A 240 -3.85 2.62 2.20
C TYR A 240 -2.42 3.01 2.55
N SER A 241 -1.78 3.78 1.68
CA SER A 241 -0.43 4.32 1.89
C SER A 241 -0.37 5.79 1.51
N TYR A 242 -0.11 6.65 2.50
CA TYR A 242 0.03 8.08 2.27
C TYR A 242 1.37 8.39 1.58
N PHE A 243 1.31 9.17 0.49
CA PHE A 243 2.49 9.51 -0.31
C PHE A 243 3.29 10.65 0.34
N GLY A 244 4.15 10.28 1.29
CA GLY A 244 4.96 11.24 2.05
C GLY A 244 6.20 10.67 2.72
N SER A 245 6.58 9.43 2.42
CA SER A 245 7.66 8.69 3.11
C SER A 245 9.08 9.15 2.71
N PHE A 246 9.31 10.45 2.71
CA PHE A 246 10.52 11.08 2.21
C PHE A 246 10.77 12.42 2.91
N ARG A 247 11.95 12.99 2.69
CA ARG A 247 12.30 14.31 3.21
C ARG A 247 11.64 15.40 2.36
N SER A 248 11.25 16.49 3.00
CA SER A 248 10.48 17.58 2.37
C SER A 248 11.09 18.14 1.09
N PHE A 249 12.42 18.28 1.02
CA PHE A 249 13.10 18.80 -0.17
C PHE A 249 13.14 17.83 -1.37
N THR A 250 12.75 16.55 -1.20
CA THR A 250 12.69 15.58 -2.31
C THR A 250 11.29 15.45 -2.91
N SER A 251 10.29 16.10 -2.31
CA SER A 251 8.89 15.98 -2.74
C SER A 251 8.68 16.56 -4.14
N ASN A 252 8.01 15.80 -5.01
CA ASN A 252 7.50 16.25 -6.30
C ASN A 252 6.01 16.65 -6.26
N VAL A 253 5.33 16.47 -5.12
CA VAL A 253 3.91 16.82 -4.92
C VAL A 253 3.72 17.91 -3.86
N GLY A 254 4.75 18.72 -3.65
CA GLY A 254 4.76 19.81 -2.67
C GLY A 254 5.39 19.39 -1.33
N ILE A 255 6.18 20.26 -0.72
CA ILE A 255 6.98 19.92 0.47
C ILE A 255 6.12 19.58 1.69
N ASN A 256 4.89 20.11 1.74
CA ASN A 256 4.03 20.01 2.92
C ASN A 256 3.43 18.62 3.13
N VAL A 257 3.51 17.73 2.14
CA VAL A 257 3.08 16.34 2.30
C VAL A 257 4.11 15.51 3.07
N ALA A 258 5.37 15.93 3.15
CA ALA A 258 6.44 15.07 3.62
C ALA A 258 6.31 14.70 5.09
N MET A 259 6.51 13.41 5.38
CA MET A 259 6.57 12.88 6.75
C MET A 259 7.88 13.22 7.45
N LEU A 260 8.93 13.57 6.71
CA LEU A 260 10.20 14.03 7.25
C LEU A 260 10.50 15.46 6.77
N ASN A 261 11.00 16.30 7.65
CA ASN A 261 11.63 17.55 7.23
C ASN A 261 12.99 17.28 6.57
N SER A 262 13.71 18.33 6.17
CA SER A 262 14.97 18.16 5.45
C SER A 262 16.09 17.49 6.25
N TYR A 263 15.95 17.45 7.58
CA TYR A 263 16.91 16.88 8.52
C TYR A 263 16.51 15.48 9.01
N GLY A 264 15.52 14.83 8.38
CA GLY A 264 15.07 13.50 8.76
C GLY A 264 14.27 13.47 10.07
N LYS A 265 13.68 14.60 10.48
CA LYS A 265 12.81 14.66 11.66
C LYS A 265 11.35 14.53 11.23
N LEU A 266 10.59 13.68 11.94
CA LEU A 266 9.17 13.49 11.72
C LEU A 266 8.43 14.81 11.82
N THR A 267 7.67 15.15 10.77
CA THR A 267 6.70 16.24 10.76
C THR A 267 5.46 15.85 11.56
N ASP A 268 4.51 16.76 11.74
CA ASP A 268 3.22 16.41 12.37
C ASP A 268 2.52 15.27 11.62
N ILE A 269 2.48 15.32 10.28
CA ILE A 269 1.90 14.25 9.45
C ILE A 269 2.65 12.93 9.67
N GLY A 270 3.98 12.94 9.68
CA GLY A 270 4.76 11.75 9.96
C GLY A 270 4.50 11.18 11.35
N GLY A 271 4.41 12.05 12.36
CA GLY A 271 4.06 11.67 13.73
C GLY A 271 2.70 10.99 13.80
N TRP A 272 1.67 11.62 13.24
CA TRP A 272 0.30 11.07 13.21
C TRP A 272 0.20 9.76 12.43
N TYR A 273 0.82 9.69 11.24
CA TYR A 273 0.72 8.52 10.37
C TYR A 273 1.34 7.26 10.98
N LEU A 274 2.42 7.42 11.75
CA LEU A 274 3.07 6.34 12.47
C LEU A 274 2.40 6.02 13.83
N GLY A 275 1.23 6.59 14.12
CA GLY A 275 0.47 6.34 15.36
C GLY A 275 0.90 7.20 16.56
N GLY A 276 1.74 8.21 16.34
CA GLY A 276 2.22 9.15 17.36
C GLY A 276 1.46 10.47 17.42
N ASN A 277 1.95 11.37 18.29
CA ASN A 277 1.42 12.73 18.42
C ASN A 277 2.05 13.69 17.39
N ALA A 278 1.48 14.88 17.27
CA ALA A 278 2.12 16.00 16.58
C ALA A 278 3.52 16.24 17.16
N THR A 279 4.50 16.50 16.29
CA THR A 279 5.90 16.68 16.67
C THR A 279 6.28 18.16 16.79
N GLY A 280 5.47 19.05 16.21
CA GLY A 280 5.75 20.48 16.05
C GLY A 280 6.81 20.78 14.99
N VAL A 281 7.33 19.76 14.30
CA VAL A 281 8.31 19.91 13.23
C VAL A 281 7.59 20.20 11.92
N LYS A 282 8.01 21.27 11.25
CA LYS A 282 7.47 21.65 9.96
C LYS A 282 8.34 21.12 8.82
N PRO A 283 7.73 20.74 7.69
CA PRO A 283 8.43 20.62 6.42
C PRO A 283 9.18 21.91 6.10
N ASP A 284 10.35 21.79 5.49
CA ASP A 284 11.16 22.91 5.04
C ASP A 284 11.81 22.59 3.69
N ASN A 285 12.32 23.61 2.99
CA ASN A 285 12.92 23.43 1.66
C ASN A 285 14.46 23.56 1.68
N VAL A 286 15.09 23.23 2.81
CA VAL A 286 16.55 23.26 2.90
C VAL A 286 17.11 22.00 2.24
N THR A 287 17.82 22.15 1.12
CA THR A 287 18.56 21.01 0.55
C THR A 287 19.71 20.62 1.47
N VAL A 288 19.61 19.45 2.10
CA VAL A 288 20.66 18.88 2.93
C VAL A 288 21.52 17.96 2.07
N LYS A 289 22.85 18.11 2.16
CA LYS A 289 23.78 17.16 1.53
C LYS A 289 24.02 15.99 2.48
N PRO A 290 24.06 14.74 2.00
CA PRO A 290 24.41 13.61 2.83
C PRO A 290 25.82 13.77 3.38
N ASN A 291 26.03 13.45 4.66
CA ASN A 291 27.35 13.48 5.28
C ASN A 291 28.16 12.19 5.00
N ASN A 292 27.72 11.35 4.06
CA ASN A 292 28.28 10.02 3.89
C ASN A 292 29.52 10.00 2.98
N THR A 293 30.66 9.67 3.60
CA THR A 293 31.90 9.18 2.99
C THR A 293 31.85 7.67 2.67
N MET A 294 30.67 7.06 2.59
CA MET A 294 30.52 5.62 2.30
C MET A 294 30.14 5.36 0.84
N ALA A 295 30.88 4.44 0.22
CA ALA A 295 30.69 3.99 -1.16
C ALA A 295 29.26 3.52 -1.43
N GLY A 296 28.74 3.89 -2.60
CA GLY A 296 27.39 3.54 -3.04
C GLY A 296 27.11 2.03 -2.96
N PRO A 297 25.84 1.63 -2.80
CA PRO A 297 25.48 0.23 -2.67
C PRO A 297 25.89 -0.53 -3.93
N ALA A 298 26.64 -1.62 -3.76
CA ALA A 298 26.89 -2.57 -4.83
C ALA A 298 25.55 -3.12 -5.33
N THR A 299 25.35 -3.12 -6.65
CA THR A 299 24.23 -3.78 -7.32
C THR A 299 24.19 -5.25 -6.87
N PRO A 300 23.12 -5.72 -6.20
CA PRO A 300 23.05 -7.11 -5.78
C PRO A 300 22.84 -7.99 -7.01
N THR A 301 23.85 -8.77 -7.39
CA THR A 301 23.67 -9.95 -8.23
C THR A 301 23.17 -11.09 -7.33
N TYR A 302 21.85 -11.26 -7.28
CA TYR A 302 21.28 -12.48 -6.72
C TYR A 302 21.18 -13.54 -7.83
N THR A 303 21.85 -14.66 -7.63
CA THR A 303 21.75 -15.83 -8.49
C THR A 303 20.47 -16.58 -8.12
N LEU A 304 19.49 -16.60 -9.02
CA LEU A 304 18.30 -17.45 -8.90
C LEU A 304 18.75 -18.92 -8.66
N PRO A 305 18.32 -19.58 -7.58
CA PRO A 305 18.43 -21.03 -7.50
C PRO A 305 17.68 -21.66 -8.68
N ALA A 306 18.23 -22.72 -9.28
CA ALA A 306 17.57 -23.41 -10.39
C ALA A 306 16.14 -23.82 -10.00
N LEU A 307 15.16 -23.44 -10.83
CA LEU A 307 13.76 -23.80 -10.65
C LEU A 307 13.64 -25.31 -10.42
N VAL A 308 13.01 -25.72 -9.32
CA VAL A 308 12.48 -27.08 -9.22
C VAL A 308 11.23 -27.12 -10.10
N THR A 309 11.37 -27.66 -11.30
CA THR A 309 10.28 -27.91 -12.25
C THR A 309 9.29 -28.91 -11.64
N LYS A 310 8.35 -28.43 -10.83
CA LYS A 310 7.17 -29.18 -10.37
C LYS A 310 5.92 -28.32 -10.45
N LEU A 311 5.62 -27.80 -11.64
CA LEU A 311 4.27 -27.30 -11.98
C LEU A 311 3.68 -27.95 -13.23
N SER A 312 4.27 -29.06 -13.70
CA SER A 312 3.67 -29.95 -14.70
C SER A 312 3.30 -31.28 -14.04
N GLY A 313 2.06 -31.40 -13.57
CA GLY A 313 1.56 -32.66 -13.03
C GLY A 313 0.44 -32.49 -12.00
N ALA A 314 -0.71 -31.96 -12.42
CA ALA A 314 -1.94 -32.22 -11.69
C ALA A 314 -2.45 -33.62 -12.09
N GLU A 315 -1.81 -34.66 -11.57
CA GLU A 315 -2.50 -35.94 -11.39
C GLU A 315 -3.54 -35.77 -10.27
N SER A 316 -4.69 -36.38 -10.50
CA SER A 316 -5.88 -36.37 -9.64
C SER A 316 -5.56 -36.53 -8.16
N VAL A 317 -6.04 -35.58 -7.35
CA VAL A 317 -6.09 -35.68 -5.89
C VAL A 317 -6.97 -36.89 -5.51
N PRO A 318 -6.47 -37.87 -4.72
CA PRO A 318 -7.32 -38.93 -4.22
C PRO A 318 -8.23 -38.38 -3.12
N THR A 319 -9.52 -38.71 -3.22
CA THR A 319 -10.54 -38.50 -2.20
C THR A 319 -10.12 -39.13 -0.86
N PRO A 320 -10.29 -38.45 0.29
CA PRO A 320 -10.01 -39.07 1.57
C PRO A 320 -11.08 -40.14 1.88
N ARG A 321 -10.66 -41.39 2.03
CA ARG A 321 -11.51 -42.46 2.59
C ARG A 321 -11.78 -42.14 4.06
N PHE A 322 -13.05 -41.92 4.39
CA PHE A 322 -13.57 -42.00 5.74
C PHE A 322 -13.26 -43.39 6.32
N MET A 323 -12.36 -43.47 7.31
CA MET A 323 -12.30 -44.63 8.20
C MET A 323 -13.51 -44.54 9.13
N GLY A 324 -14.50 -45.40 8.88
CA GLY A 324 -15.57 -45.67 9.83
C GLY A 324 -14.98 -46.30 11.09
N VAL A 325 -15.10 -45.58 12.21
CA VAL A 325 -14.87 -46.15 13.53
C VAL A 325 -16.06 -47.06 13.85
N LEU A 326 -15.78 -48.36 13.89
CA LEU A 326 -16.69 -49.42 14.30
C LEU A 326 -17.01 -49.24 15.79
N VAL A 327 -18.23 -48.85 16.13
CA VAL A 327 -18.72 -48.88 17.52
C VAL A 327 -18.99 -50.33 17.88
N VAL A 328 -18.13 -50.91 18.72
CA VAL A 328 -18.34 -52.22 19.33
C VAL A 328 -19.22 -52.05 20.57
N SER A 329 -20.46 -52.48 20.44
CA SER A 329 -21.39 -52.64 21.57
C SER A 329 -20.90 -53.77 22.48
N ILE A 330 -20.58 -53.46 23.74
CA ILE A 330 -20.44 -54.47 24.80
C ILE A 330 -21.63 -54.33 25.73
N LEU A 331 -22.46 -55.39 25.69
CA LEU A 331 -23.54 -55.68 26.61
C LEU A 331 -23.03 -56.74 27.61
N ALA A 332 -23.04 -56.43 28.91
CA ALA A 332 -22.97 -57.38 30.04
C ALA A 332 -23.50 -56.61 31.28
N ILE A 333 -24.77 -56.70 31.65
CA ILE A 333 -25.46 -57.69 32.51
C ILE A 333 -24.71 -58.03 33.82
N ILE A 334 -25.48 -57.95 34.92
CA ILE A 334 -25.38 -58.60 36.24
C ILE A 334 -24.81 -57.70 37.37
N LEU A 335 -25.66 -56.91 38.03
CA LEU A 335 -26.41 -57.22 39.27
C LEU A 335 -27.29 -56.03 39.70
#